data_AF-A0A3N5TQU0-F1
#
_entry.id   AF-A0A3N5TQU0-F1
#
_cell.length_a   1.000
_cell.length_b   1.000
_cell.length_c   1.000
_cell.angle_alpha   90.00
_cell.angle_beta   90.00
_cell.angle_gamma   90.00
#
_symmetry.space_group_name_H-M   'P 1'
#
loop_
_entity.id
_entity.type
_entity.pdbx_description
1 polymer ?
#
loop_
_entity_poly.entity_id
_entity_poly.type
_entity_poly.pdbx_seq_one_letter_code
_entity_poly.pdbx_strand_id
1 'polypeptide(L)' 'MEIIKVSDLTVPLSEYATVKDDASLYDAVMALEKAQEKYTYKHSEYRHRAILVLDPKGM' A
#
# COMPACT_ATOMS: atom_id res chain seq x y z
N MET A 1 -6.93 -11.82 28.51
CA MET A 1 -7.27 -11.21 27.21
C MET A 1 -6.54 -9.90 27.16
N GLU A 2 -5.58 -9.74 26.24
CA GLU A 2 -4.84 -8.50 26.11
C GLU A 2 -5.65 -7.49 25.29
N ILE A 3 -5.58 -6.22 25.67
CA ILE A 3 -6.19 -5.12 24.93
C ILE A 3 -5.14 -4.60 23.96
N ILE A 4 -5.36 -4.82 22.66
CA ILE A 4 -4.50 -4.33 21.58
C ILE A 4 -5.28 -3.27 20.81
N LYS A 5 -4.67 -2.12 20.50
CA LYS A 5 -5.33 -1.10 19.68
C LYS A 5 -5.28 -1.53 18.21
N VAL A 6 -6.34 -1.25 17.47
CA VAL A 6 -6.39 -1.52 16.02
C VAL A 6 -5.21 -0.84 15.30
N SER A 7 -4.82 0.36 15.73
CA SER A 7 -3.66 1.10 15.20
C SER A 7 -2.34 0.32 15.28
N ASP A 8 -2.20 -0.55 16.28
CA ASP A 8 -0.97 -1.31 16.52
C ASP A 8 -0.88 -2.53 15.59
N LEU A 9 -1.98 -2.87 14.91
CA LEU A 9 -2.08 -3.92 13.89
C LEU A 9 -2.15 -3.36 12.46
N THR A 10 -2.44 -2.07 12.30
CA THR A 10 -2.55 -1.44 10.98
C THR A 10 -1.19 -1.16 10.38
N VAL A 11 -1.12 -1.31 9.06
CA VAL A 11 0.03 -0.90 8.26
C VAL A 11 -0.09 0.60 7.95
N PRO A 12 0.99 1.39 8.04
CA PRO A 12 0.96 2.80 7.65
C PRO A 12 0.58 3.00 6.18
N LEU A 13 -0.17 4.06 5.86
CA LEU A 13 -0.58 4.35 4.48
C LEU A 13 0.60 4.56 3.52
N SER A 14 1.72 5.08 4.03
CA SER A 14 2.98 5.22 3.30
C SER A 14 3.56 3.89 2.79
N GLU A 15 3.08 2.77 3.33
CA GLU A 15 3.54 1.44 2.97
C GLU A 15 2.69 0.78 1.87
N TYR A 16 1.53 1.36 1.55
CA TYR A 16 0.68 0.87 0.47
C TYR A 16 1.13 1.41 -0.89
N ALA A 17 1.01 0.58 -1.92
CA ALA A 17 1.00 1.05 -3.29
C ALA A 17 -0.20 1.99 -3.46
N THR A 18 0.03 3.18 -4.01
CA THR A 18 -1.00 4.20 -4.20
C THR A 18 -1.07 4.64 -5.65
N VAL A 19 -2.28 4.90 -6.14
CA VAL A 19 -2.55 5.50 -7.45
C VAL A 19 -3.64 6.56 -7.31
N LYS A 20 -3.78 7.42 -8.30
CA LYS A 20 -4.90 8.38 -8.38
C LYS A 20 -6.17 7.70 -8.89
N ASP A 21 -7.31 8.32 -8.65
CA ASP A 21 -8.63 7.89 -9.12
C ASP A 21 -8.79 7.87 -10.64
N ASP A 22 -8.00 8.68 -11.35
CA ASP A 22 -7.93 8.72 -12.82
C ASP A 22 -6.91 7.72 -13.41
N ALA A 23 -6.20 6.95 -12.58
CA ALA A 23 -5.18 6.01 -13.02
C ALA A 23 -5.77 4.78 -13.72
N SER A 24 -5.09 4.31 -14.76
CA SER A 24 -5.48 3.08 -15.43
C SER A 24 -5.15 1.85 -14.59
N LEU A 25 -5.76 0.70 -14.92
CA LEU A 25 -5.39 -0.57 -14.30
C LEU A 25 -3.92 -0.92 -14.51
N TYR A 26 -3.34 -0.51 -15.65
CA TYR A 26 -1.92 -0.69 -15.94
C TYR A 26 -1.06 0.10 -14.92
N ASP A 27 -1.41 1.35 -14.66
CA ASP A 27 -0.70 2.18 -13.68
C ASP A 27 -0.76 1.59 -12.27
N ALA A 28 -1.92 1.01 -11.90
CA ALA A 28 -2.10 0.30 -10.64
C ALA A 28 -1.15 -0.92 -10.52
N VAL A 29 -1.07 -1.75 -11.56
CA VAL A 29 -0.17 -2.90 -11.58
C VAL A 29 1.30 -2.44 -11.48
N MET A 30 1.69 -1.42 -12.25
CA MET A 30 3.04 -0.87 -12.19
C MET A 30 3.38 -0.27 -10.81
N ALA A 31 2.43 0.38 -10.15
CA ALA A 31 2.62 0.90 -8.80
C ALA A 31 2.83 -0.22 -7.77
N LEU A 32 2.09 -1.33 -7.92
CA LEU A 32 2.24 -2.51 -7.09
C LEU A 32 3.60 -3.19 -7.26
N GLU A 33 4.07 -3.37 -8.49
CA GLU A 33 5.40 -3.94 -8.76
C GLU A 33 6.52 -3.10 -8.12
N LYS A 34 6.49 -1.77 -8.31
CA LYS A 34 7.48 -0.85 -7.70
C LYS A 34 7.44 -0.89 -6.18
N ALA A 35 6.26 -1.05 -5.59
CA ALA A 35 6.13 -1.23 -4.15
C ALA A 35 6.77 -2.55 -3.72
N GLN A 36 6.47 -3.67 -4.39
CA GLN A 36 7.06 -4.98 -4.09
C GLN A 36 8.60 -4.99 -4.17
N GLU A 37 9.17 -4.34 -5.20
CA GLU A 37 10.63 -4.22 -5.34
C GLU A 37 11.29 -3.49 -4.17
N LYS A 38 10.72 -2.34 -3.75
CA LYS A 38 11.23 -1.55 -2.61
C LYS A 38 11.26 -2.34 -1.30
N TYR A 39 10.35 -3.29 -1.12
CA TYR A 39 10.24 -4.10 0.09
C TYR A 39 11.06 -5.38 0.04
N THR A 40 11.19 -5.99 -1.13
CA THR A 40 12.14 -7.08 -1.36
C THR A 40 13.56 -6.66 -0.97
N TYR A 41 13.94 -5.41 -1.25
CA TYR A 41 15.20 -4.83 -0.81
C TYR A 41 15.35 -4.71 0.72
N LYS A 42 14.24 -4.56 1.46
CA LYS A 42 14.21 -4.46 2.93
C LYS A 42 14.15 -5.81 3.66
N HIS A 43 14.38 -6.94 2.96
CA HIS A 43 14.29 -8.30 3.52
C HIS A 43 12.92 -8.65 4.14
N SER A 44 11.87 -7.91 3.78
CA SER A 44 10.49 -8.16 4.18
C SER A 44 9.68 -8.43 2.93
N GLU A 45 9.03 -9.59 2.86
CA GLU A 45 8.09 -9.88 1.78
C GLU A 45 7.00 -8.81 1.77
N TYR A 46 6.81 -8.13 0.64
CA TYR A 46 5.67 -7.24 0.46
C TYR A 46 4.41 -8.08 0.38
N ARG A 47 3.70 -8.23 1.51
CA ARG A 47 2.49 -9.06 1.59
C ARG A 47 1.20 -8.28 1.26
N HIS A 48 1.31 -6.99 0.92
CA HIS A 48 0.13 -6.18 0.64
C HIS A 48 -0.47 -6.61 -0.71
N ARG A 49 -1.71 -7.06 -0.64
CA ARG A 49 -2.52 -7.45 -1.80
C ARG A 49 -3.48 -6.34 -2.25
N ALA A 50 -3.39 -5.17 -1.63
CA ALA A 50 -4.28 -4.03 -1.87
C ALA A 50 -3.48 -2.82 -2.36
N ILE A 51 -4.08 -2.07 -3.27
CA ILE A 51 -3.61 -0.79 -3.79
C ILE A 51 -4.63 0.25 -3.33
N LEU A 52 -4.15 1.38 -2.80
CA LEU A 52 -5.02 2.50 -2.45
C LEU A 52 -5.23 3.39 -3.66
N VAL A 53 -6.48 3.69 -3.96
CA VAL A 53 -6.86 4.68 -4.97
C VAL A 53 -7.20 5.96 -4.22
N LEU A 54 -6.41 7.01 -4.46
CA LEU A 54 -6.54 8.30 -3.80
C LEU A 54 -7.39 9.22 -4.67
N ASP A 55 -8.33 9.92 -4.02
CA ASP A 55 -9.08 10.97 -4.68
C ASP A 55 -8.18 12.21 -4.94
N PRO A 56 -8.62 13.19 -5.74
CA PRO A 56 -7.85 14.39 -6.04
C PRO A 56 -7.60 15.28 -4.81
N LYS A 57 -8.33 15.06 -3.70
CA LYS A 57 -8.16 15.75 -2.42
C LYS A 57 -7.16 15.03 -1.50
N GLY A 58 -6.64 13.88 -1.92
CA GLY A 58 -5.64 13.11 -1.19
C GLY A 58 -6.16 12.47 0.09
N MET A 59 -7.49 12.26 0.19
CA MET A 59 -8.12 11.53 1.30
C MET A 59 -8.56 10.14 0.87
#